data_AF-A0A7I9Z760-F1
#
_entry.id   AF-A0A7I9Z760-F1
#
_cell.length_a   1.000
_cell.length_b   1.000
_cell.length_c   1.000
_cell.angle_alpha   90.00
_cell.angle_beta   90.00
_cell.angle_gamma   90.00
#
_symmetry.space_group_name_H-M   'P 1'
#
loop_
_entity.id
_entity.type
_entity.pdbx_description
1 polymer ?
#
loop_
_entity_poly.entity_id
_entity_poly.type
_entity_poly.pdbx_seq_one_letter_code
_entity_poly.pdbx_strand_id
1 'polypeptide(L)' 'MFAANLGVAEDEATGSAAMRITDYLSQDMRITQGNGSVIETTWSAEGWVAVAGRVVNDGVRQLD' A
#
# COMPACT_ATOMS: atom_id res chain seq x y z
N MET A 1 -1.22 -8.42 -3.94
CA MET A 1 -1.45 -7.78 -5.28
C MET A 1 -0.57 -8.48 -6.29
N PHE A 2 -1.09 -8.94 -7.43
CA PHE A 2 -0.30 -9.74 -8.38
C PHE A 2 0.29 -8.88 -9.50
N ALA A 3 1.62 -8.92 -9.66
CA ALA A 3 2.34 -8.14 -10.66
C ALA A 3 3.42 -8.98 -11.35
N ALA A 4 3.08 -10.20 -11.76
CA ALA A 4 4.03 -11.17 -12.32
C ALA A 4 4.76 -10.63 -13.56
N ASN A 5 4.12 -9.76 -14.34
CA ASN A 5 4.72 -9.05 -15.47
C ASN A 5 5.84 -8.06 -15.08
N LEU A 6 5.92 -7.68 -13.81
CA LEU A 6 6.99 -6.86 -13.22
C LEU A 6 8.00 -7.70 -12.41
N GLY A 7 7.93 -9.03 -12.51
CA GLY A 7 8.80 -9.94 -11.77
C GLY A 7 8.41 -10.15 -10.30
N VAL A 8 7.23 -9.67 -9.89
CA VAL A 8 6.72 -9.82 -8.51
C VAL A 8 5.49 -10.71 -8.55
N ALA A 9 5.61 -11.97 -8.11
CA ALA A 9 4.49 -12.91 -8.10
C ALA A 9 3.30 -12.33 -7.32
N GLU A 10 3.56 -11.91 -6.08
CA GLU A 10 2.65 -11.12 -5.25
C GLU A 10 3.44 -10.07 -4.46
N ASP A 11 2.93 -8.84 -4.46
CA ASP A 11 3.43 -7.72 -3.64
C ASP A 11 2.73 -7.70 -2.29
N GLU A 12 3.52 -7.50 -1.23
CA GLU A 12 3.14 -7.55 0.18
C GLU A 12 2.53 -6.24 0.70
N ALA A 13 2.78 -5.09 0.04
CA ALA A 13 2.28 -3.78 0.48
C ALA A 13 2.17 -2.78 -0.68
N THR A 14 1.06 -2.82 -1.43
CA THR A 14 0.91 -2.00 -2.64
C THR A 14 0.24 -0.66 -2.34
N GLY A 15 1.01 0.31 -1.89
CA GLY A 15 0.50 1.65 -1.54
C GLY A 15 -0.22 2.38 -2.68
N SER A 16 0.24 2.24 -3.92
CA SER A 16 -0.39 2.85 -5.09
C SER A 16 -1.80 2.30 -5.36
N ALA A 17 -2.00 0.98 -5.19
CA ALA A 17 -3.31 0.36 -5.31
C ALA A 17 -4.22 0.76 -4.15
N ALA A 18 -3.67 0.85 -2.93
CA ALA A 18 -4.39 1.35 -1.76
C ALA A 18 -4.95 2.76 -2.00
N MET A 19 -4.17 3.67 -2.59
CA MET A 19 -4.66 5.01 -2.94
C MET A 19 -5.80 4.96 -3.96
N ARG A 20 -5.69 4.13 -5.00
CA ARG A 20 -6.71 4.02 -6.06
C ARG A 20 -8.03 3.45 -5.55
N ILE A 21 -8.00 2.42 -4.71
CA ILE A 21 -9.23 1.85 -4.15
C ILE A 21 -9.88 2.78 -3.12
N THR A 22 -9.08 3.56 -2.40
CA THR A 22 -9.55 4.63 -1.49
C THR A 22 -10.30 5.71 -2.26
N ASP A 23 -9.72 6.21 -3.35
CA ASP A 23 -10.39 7.19 -4.23
C ASP A 23 -11.70 6.64 -4.79
N TYR A 24 -11.65 5.41 -5.34
CA TYR A 24 -12.80 4.74 -5.92
C TYR A 24 -13.96 4.55 -4.95
N LEU A 25 -13.67 4.21 -3.69
CA LEU A 25 -14.69 4.01 -2.66
C LEU A 25 -15.03 5.30 -1.89
N SER A 26 -14.26 6.36 -2.10
CA SER A 26 -14.47 7.68 -1.49
C SER A 26 -14.63 7.61 0.05
N GLN A 27 -13.78 6.81 0.69
CA GLN A 27 -13.81 6.60 2.13
C GLN A 27 -12.39 6.34 2.67
N ASP A 28 -12.16 6.71 3.92
CA ASP A 28 -10.94 6.33 4.63
C ASP A 28 -10.83 4.81 4.76
N MET A 29 -9.63 4.25 4.61
CA MET A 29 -9.44 2.81 4.66
C MET A 29 -8.26 2.41 5.54
N ARG A 30 -8.46 1.28 6.23
CA ARG A 30 -7.40 0.49 6.86
C ARG A 30 -7.28 -0.83 6.10
N ILE A 31 -6.25 -0.94 5.27
CA ILE A 31 -6.06 -2.07 4.35
C ILE A 31 -5.02 -3.01 4.94
N THR A 32 -5.38 -4.28 5.09
CA THR A 32 -4.42 -5.36 5.40
C THR A 32 -4.06 -6.07 4.11
N GLN A 33 -2.76 -6.19 3.81
CA GLN A 33 -2.25 -6.84 2.60
C GLN A 33 -1.05 -7.73 2.96
N GLY A 34 -0.91 -8.83 2.22
CA GLY A 34 0.25 -9.70 2.32
C GLY A 34 0.44 -10.25 3.73
N ASN A 35 1.69 -10.42 4.13
CA ASN A 35 2.11 -10.97 5.41
C ASN A 35 2.09 -9.93 6.54
N GLY A 36 0.92 -9.35 6.77
CA GLY A 36 0.64 -8.48 7.93
C GLY A 36 0.89 -6.99 7.73
N SER A 37 1.15 -6.54 6.50
CA SER A 37 1.24 -5.11 6.18
C SER A 37 -0.09 -4.42 6.44
N VAL A 38 -0.03 -3.24 7.07
CA VAL A 38 -1.19 -2.36 7.25
C VAL A 38 -0.91 -1.03 6.57
N ILE A 39 -1.77 -0.68 5.62
CA ILE A 39 -1.76 0.60 4.91
C ILE A 39 -2.98 1.40 5.36
N GLU A 40 -2.74 2.63 5.80
CA GLU A 40 -3.79 3.56 6.22
C GLU A 40 -3.93 4.63 5.13
N THR A 41 -5.15 4.89 4.70
CA THR A 41 -5.45 5.92 3.71
C THR A 41 -6.58 6.81 4.18
N THR A 42 -6.52 8.08 3.81
CA THR A 42 -7.60 9.04 4.04
C THR A 42 -8.06 9.63 2.72
N TRP A 43 -9.36 9.77 2.55
CA TRP A 43 -9.98 10.37 1.38
C TRP A 43 -10.53 11.76 1.70
N SER A 44 -10.43 12.67 0.74
CA SER A 44 -10.94 14.04 0.85
C SER A 44 -11.73 14.41 -0.40
N ALA A 45 -12.89 15.03 -0.20
CA ALA A 45 -13.78 15.48 -1.28
C ALA A 45 -13.15 16.58 -2.15
N GLU A 46 -12.08 17.22 -1.65
CA GLU A 46 -11.24 18.17 -2.40
C GLU A 46 -10.34 17.49 -3.44
N GLY A 47 -10.43 16.16 -3.59
CA GLY A 47 -9.73 15.39 -4.61
C GLY A 47 -8.38 14.84 -4.16
N TRP A 48 -8.17 14.70 -2.84
CA TRP A 48 -6.93 14.17 -2.28
C TRP A 48 -7.11 12.78 -1.69
N VAL A 49 -6.07 11.97 -1.85
CA VAL A 49 -5.87 10.74 -1.09
C VAL A 49 -4.51 10.79 -0.43
N ALA A 50 -4.48 10.62 0.90
CA ALA A 50 -3.24 10.43 1.63
C ALA A 50 -3.00 8.95 1.90
N VAL A 51 -1.73 8.56 2.02
CA VAL A 51 -1.31 7.21 2.36
C VAL A 51 -0.26 7.26 3.46
N ALA A 52 -0.41 6.39 4.45
CA ALA A 52 0.47 6.28 5.60
C ALA A 52 0.61 4.81 6.01
N GLY A 53 1.60 4.55 6.86
CA GLY A 53 1.84 3.23 7.45
C GLY A 53 2.96 3.29 8.46
N ARG A 54 2.96 2.34 9.39
CA ARG A 54 4.11 2.14 10.29
C ARG A 54 5.17 1.34 9.56
N VAL A 55 6.43 1.65 9.84
CA VAL A 55 7.59 0.93 9.33
C VAL A 55 8.46 0.48 10.49
N VAL A 56 9.17 -0.61 10.29
CA VAL A 56 10.19 -1.12 11.21
C VAL A 56 11.48 -1.30 10.43
N ASN A 57 12.61 -1.10 11.10
CA ASN A 57 13.91 -1.41 10.50
C ASN A 57 14.10 -2.94 10.48
N ASP A 58 14.29 -3.51 9.30
CA ASP A 58 14.54 -4.94 9.08
C ASP A 58 16.03 -5.25 8.77
N GLY A 59 16.93 -4.40 9.28
CA GLY A 59 18.35 -4.49 9.02
C GLY A 59 18.79 -3.86 7.69
N VAL A 60 20.03 -4.17 7.28
CA VAL A 60 20.65 -3.66 6.06
C VAL A 60 20.81 -4.81 5.07
N ARG A 61 20.21 -4.68 3.90
CA ARG A 61 20.43 -5.61 2.78
C ARG A 61 21.58 -5.11 1.92
N GLN A 62 22.64 -5.91 1.80
CA GLN A 62 23.67 -5.73 0.78
C GLN A 62 23.12 -6.27 -0.55
N LEU A 63 23.28 -5.50 -1.62
CA LEU A 63 22.96 -5.93 -2.98
C LEU A 63 24.29 -6.26 -3.66
N ASP A 64 24.38 -7.45 -4.27
CA ASP A 64 25.52 -7.86 -5.09
C ASP A 64 25.54 -7.13 -6.44
#